data_AF-W5JTF5-F1
#
_entry.id   AF-W5JTF5-F1
#
_cell.length_a   1.000
_cell.length_b   1.000
_cell.length_c   1.000
_cell.angle_alpha   90.00
_cell.angle_beta   90.00
_cell.angle_gamma   90.00
#
_symmetry.space_group_name_H-M   'P 1'
#
loop_
_entity.id
_entity.type
_entity.pdbx_description
1 polymer ?
#
loop_
_entity_poly.entity_id
_entity_poly.type
_entity_poly.pdbx_seq_one_letter_code
_entity_poly.pdbx_strand_id
1 'polypeptide(L)'
;MNVWVSSLVSTQEVINLLLEKYKVESKAENFALFIVRDNGEQKKLREDDYPLVTRVVLGPHEDIARIFLMDGQQTPEISSEVAQFLNLSIPECRAILDRYHEEEYRELHRIRFKYAELRKRINQRMESLKVRL
;
A
#
# COMPACT_ATOMS: atom_id res chain seq x y z
N MET A 1 -22.65 -17.52 16.09
CA MET A 1 -23.15 -18.56 15.15
C MET A 1 -22.27 -18.50 13.91
N ASN A 2 -21.60 -19.60 13.52
CA ASN A 2 -20.45 -19.54 12.60
C ASN A 2 -20.79 -20.09 11.19
N VAL A 3 -20.16 -19.57 10.14
CA VAL A 3 -20.24 -20.17 8.79
C VAL A 3 -19.07 -21.14 8.66
N TRP A 4 -19.35 -22.38 8.25
CA TRP A 4 -18.33 -23.40 8.03
C TRP A 4 -18.08 -23.50 6.53
N VAL A 5 -16.82 -23.39 6.12
CA VAL A 5 -16.40 -23.37 4.71
C VAL A 5 -15.24 -24.33 4.49
N SER A 6 -15.03 -24.77 3.25
CA SER A 6 -13.89 -25.62 2.86
C SER A 6 -12.88 -24.82 2.03
N SER A 7 -11.75 -25.46 1.68
CA SER A 7 -10.71 -24.85 0.83
C SER A 7 -11.11 -24.67 -0.63
N LEU A 8 -12.31 -25.13 -1.01
CA LEU A 8 -12.84 -25.05 -2.38
C LEU A 8 -13.95 -24.01 -2.53
N VAL A 9 -14.39 -23.40 -1.43
CA VAL A 9 -15.44 -22.37 -1.45
C VAL A 9 -14.80 -21.03 -1.76
N SER A 10 -15.20 -20.42 -2.87
CA SER A 10 -14.72 -19.13 -3.34
C SER A 10 -15.24 -17.96 -2.50
N THR A 11 -14.61 -16.79 -2.61
CA THR A 11 -15.02 -15.55 -1.95
C THR A 11 -16.50 -15.24 -2.24
N GLN A 12 -16.92 -15.34 -3.49
CA GLN A 12 -18.30 -15.05 -3.88
C GLN A 12 -19.32 -16.00 -3.22
N GLU A 13 -18.99 -17.29 -3.14
CA GLU A 13 -19.83 -18.28 -2.48
C GLU A 13 -19.90 -18.04 -0.95
N VAL A 14 -18.77 -17.68 -0.31
CA VAL A 14 -18.76 -17.31 1.11
C VAL A 14 -19.63 -16.09 1.38
N ILE A 15 -19.58 -15.07 0.52
CA ILE A 15 -20.45 -13.89 0.63
C ILE A 15 -21.92 -14.32 0.54
N ASN A 16 -22.29 -15.12 -0.46
CA ASN A 16 -23.67 -15.60 -0.62
C ASN A 16 -24.15 -16.37 0.62
N LEU A 17 -23.32 -17.27 1.17
CA LEU A 17 -23.63 -18.01 2.39
C LEU A 17 -23.85 -17.09 3.60
N LEU A 18 -23.04 -16.03 3.73
CA LEU A 18 -23.21 -15.04 4.79
C LEU A 18 -24.55 -14.30 4.62
N LEU A 19 -24.82 -13.76 3.43
CA LEU A 19 -26.05 -12.99 3.18
C LEU A 19 -27.31 -13.84 3.38
N GLU A 20 -27.31 -15.09 2.91
CA GLU A 20 -28.43 -16.02 3.10
C GLU A 20 -28.67 -16.33 4.59
N LYS A 21 -27.59 -16.56 5.34
CA LYS A 21 -27.65 -16.88 6.77
C LYS A 21 -28.18 -15.72 7.59
N TYR A 22 -27.75 -14.50 7.27
CA TYR A 22 -28.16 -13.28 7.97
C TYR A 22 -29.40 -12.61 7.37
N LYS A 23 -30.02 -13.22 6.34
CA LYS A 23 -31.23 -12.71 5.66
C LYS A 23 -31.07 -11.29 5.14
N VAL A 24 -29.92 -11.01 4.55
CA VAL A 24 -29.63 -9.73 3.90
C VAL A 24 -30.24 -9.73 2.51
N GLU A 25 -31.13 -8.77 2.23
CA GLU A 25 -31.83 -8.66 0.93
C GLU A 25 -31.01 -7.96 -0.16
N SER A 26 -29.95 -7.25 0.23
CA SER A 26 -29.06 -6.56 -0.71
C SER A 26 -28.28 -7.55 -1.59
N LYS A 27 -27.97 -7.13 -2.82
CA LYS A 27 -27.22 -7.94 -3.78
C LYS A 27 -25.82 -8.25 -3.28
N ALA A 28 -25.34 -9.47 -3.53
CA ALA A 28 -23.99 -9.89 -3.15
C ALA A 28 -22.88 -9.02 -3.77
N GLU A 29 -23.12 -8.50 -4.98
CA GLU A 29 -22.25 -7.55 -5.70
C GLU A 29 -21.97 -6.25 -4.92
N ASN A 30 -22.84 -5.90 -3.96
CA ASN A 30 -22.65 -4.73 -3.10
C ASN A 30 -21.62 -4.99 -1.99
N PHE A 31 -21.20 -6.23 -1.80
CA PHE A 31 -20.31 -6.63 -0.71
C PHE A 31 -19.01 -7.21 -1.25
N ALA A 32 -17.97 -7.13 -0.45
CA ALA A 32 -16.72 -7.84 -0.69
C ALA A 32 -16.09 -8.28 0.64
N LEU A 33 -15.23 -9.29 0.57
CA LEU A 33 -14.39 -9.66 1.70
C LEU A 33 -13.09 -8.84 1.67
N PHE A 34 -12.74 -8.27 2.81
CA PHE A 34 -11.49 -7.54 3.01
C PHE A 34 -10.65 -8.20 4.09
N ILE A 35 -9.36 -8.35 3.82
CA ILE A 35 -8.35 -8.64 4.84
C ILE A 35 -7.99 -7.31 5.50
N VAL A 36 -8.12 -7.22 6.81
CA VAL A 36 -7.67 -6.07 7.60
C VAL A 36 -6.61 -6.53 8.57
N ARG A 37 -5.43 -5.90 8.52
CA ARG A 37 -4.31 -6.20 9.43
C ARG A 37 -4.22 -5.21 10.59
N ASP A 38 -3.49 -5.60 11.62
CA ASP A 38 -3.18 -4.80 12.81
C ASP A 38 -2.47 -3.46 12.49
N ASN A 39 -1.65 -3.44 11.46
CA ASN A 39 -0.99 -2.22 10.97
C ASN A 39 -1.92 -1.28 10.19
N GLY A 40 -3.17 -1.67 9.93
CA GLY A 40 -4.15 -0.89 9.17
C GLY A 40 -4.16 -1.15 7.66
N GLU A 41 -3.34 -2.07 7.14
CA GLU A 41 -3.46 -2.55 5.75
C GLU A 41 -4.85 -3.14 5.52
N GLN A 42 -5.47 -2.77 4.40
CA GLN A 42 -6.78 -3.26 3.97
C GLN A 42 -6.70 -3.73 2.53
N LYS A 43 -6.97 -5.01 2.30
CA LYS A 43 -6.87 -5.62 0.97
C LYS A 43 -8.16 -6.34 0.61
N LYS A 44 -8.72 -6.03 -0.56
CA LYS A 44 -9.90 -6.71 -1.08
C LYS A 44 -9.52 -8.12 -1.56
N LEU A 45 -10.31 -9.13 -1.18
CA LEU A 45 -10.23 -10.46 -1.76
C LEU A 45 -10.91 -10.47 -3.13
N ARG A 46 -10.29 -11.18 -4.08
CA ARG A 46 -10.90 -11.38 -5.40
C ARG A 46 -12.04 -12.38 -5.28
N GLU A 47 -12.99 -12.30 -6.20
CA GLU A 47 -14.17 -13.16 -6.23
C GLU A 47 -13.82 -14.64 -6.35
N ASP A 48 -12.72 -14.94 -7.05
CA ASP A 48 -12.17 -16.28 -7.30
C ASP A 48 -11.11 -16.73 -6.26
N ASP A 49 -10.80 -15.91 -5.26
CA ASP A 49 -9.95 -16.34 -4.14
C ASP A 49 -10.73 -17.29 -3.20
N TYR A 50 -10.00 -17.99 -2.31
CA TYR A 50 -10.56 -18.96 -1.38
C TYR A 50 -10.36 -18.52 0.07
N PRO A 51 -11.38 -17.96 0.77
CA PRO A 51 -11.21 -17.32 2.07
C PRO A 51 -10.60 -18.21 3.16
N LEU A 52 -10.89 -19.52 3.15
CA LEU A 52 -10.26 -20.45 4.10
C LEU A 52 -8.76 -20.58 3.84
N VAL A 53 -8.35 -20.70 2.57
CA VAL A 53 -6.94 -20.80 2.20
C VAL A 53 -6.22 -19.51 2.56
N THR A 54 -6.82 -18.36 2.26
CA THR A 54 -6.33 -17.05 2.69
C THR A 54 -6.14 -17.00 4.21
N ARG A 55 -7.12 -17.47 4.98
CA ARG A 55 -7.03 -17.50 6.45
C ARG A 55 -5.89 -18.38 6.97
N VAL A 56 -5.67 -19.54 6.35
CA VAL A 56 -4.53 -20.42 6.70
C VAL A 56 -3.20 -19.70 6.46
N VAL A 57 -3.05 -18.96 5.35
CA VAL A 57 -1.83 -18.18 5.05
C VAL A 57 -1.62 -17.02 6.04
N LEU A 58 -2.70 -16.36 6.45
CA LEU A 58 -2.65 -15.25 7.42
C LEU A 58 -2.37 -15.73 8.86
N GLY A 59 -2.59 -17.01 9.13
CA GLY A 59 -2.47 -17.59 10.47
C GLY A 59 -3.76 -17.42 11.31
N PRO A 60 -3.80 -18.05 12.50
CA PRO A 60 -5.02 -18.12 13.31
C PRO A 60 -5.27 -16.90 14.21
N HIS A 61 -4.30 -15.99 14.34
CA HIS A 61 -4.39 -14.86 15.26
C HIS A 61 -5.26 -13.72 14.68
N GLU A 62 -6.48 -13.60 15.20
CA GLU A 62 -7.41 -12.53 14.83
C GLU A 62 -6.92 -11.13 15.23
N ASP A 63 -5.97 -11.02 16.15
CA ASP A 63 -5.36 -9.73 16.49
C ASP A 63 -4.45 -9.21 15.38
N ILE A 64 -3.85 -10.10 14.58
CA ILE A 64 -2.90 -9.76 13.51
C ILE A 64 -3.63 -9.48 12.19
N ALA A 65 -4.60 -10.32 11.84
CA ALA A 65 -5.36 -10.16 10.61
C ALA A 65 -6.78 -10.72 10.75
N ARG A 66 -7.77 -10.02 10.21
CA ARG A 66 -9.18 -10.45 10.18
C ARG A 66 -9.73 -10.38 8.77
N ILE A 67 -10.75 -11.18 8.48
CA ILE A 67 -11.51 -11.08 7.23
C ILE A 67 -12.89 -10.51 7.57
N PHE A 68 -13.24 -9.41 6.94
CA PHE A 68 -14.51 -8.72 7.14
C PHE A 68 -15.33 -8.73 5.86
N LEU A 69 -16.65 -8.85 6.00
CA LEU A 69 -17.60 -8.50 4.95
C LEU A 69 -17.85 -6.99 5.02
N MET A 70 -17.54 -6.27 3.95
CA MET A 70 -17.67 -4.81 3.87
C MET A 70 -18.36 -4.40 2.57
N ASP A 71 -18.73 -3.12 2.44
CA ASP A 71 -19.27 -2.56 1.20
C ASP A 71 -18.18 -2.63 0.11
N GLY A 72 -18.49 -3.28 -1.01
CA GLY A 72 -17.54 -3.57 -2.07
C GLY A 72 -17.13 -2.37 -2.93
N GLN A 73 -17.88 -1.26 -2.85
CA GLN A 73 -17.67 -0.05 -3.65
C GLN A 73 -17.16 1.14 -2.81
N GLN A 74 -17.55 1.20 -1.54
CA GLN A 74 -17.22 2.31 -0.64
C GLN A 74 -15.96 2.07 0.19
N THR A 75 -15.58 0.81 0.40
CA THR A 75 -14.42 0.47 1.23
C THR A 75 -13.13 0.65 0.44
N PRO A 76 -12.21 1.55 0.84
CA PRO A 76 -10.95 1.75 0.15
C PRO A 76 -9.96 0.62 0.45
N GLU A 77 -9.11 0.29 -0.52
CA GLU A 77 -7.92 -0.52 -0.25
C GLU A 77 -6.80 0.37 0.31
N ILE A 78 -6.11 -0.14 1.32
CA ILE A 78 -4.98 0.51 1.97
C ILE A 78 -3.78 -0.42 1.83
N SER A 79 -2.79 0.00 1.05
CA SER A 79 -1.55 -0.76 0.90
C SER A 79 -0.73 -0.74 2.19
N SER A 80 0.18 -1.72 2.34
CA SER A 80 1.11 -1.76 3.47
C SER A 80 1.99 -0.50 3.55
N GLU A 81 2.31 0.13 2.42
CA GLU A 81 3.11 1.37 2.38
C GLU A 81 2.34 2.59 2.88
N VAL A 82 1.02 2.63 2.67
CA VAL A 82 0.16 3.70 3.18
C VAL A 82 -0.18 3.45 4.65
N ALA A 83 -0.36 2.17 5.03
CA ALA A 83 -0.73 1.76 6.39
C ALA A 83 0.22 2.30 7.46
N GLN A 84 1.53 2.37 7.18
CA GLN A 84 2.53 2.92 8.11
C GLN A 84 2.28 4.38 8.53
N PHE A 85 1.52 5.14 7.74
CA PHE A 85 1.21 6.54 8.01
C PHE A 85 -0.17 6.74 8.64
N LEU A 86 -1.00 5.70 8.76
CA LEU A 86 -2.38 5.84 9.28
C LEU A 86 -2.42 6.30 10.74
N ASN A 87 -1.39 5.93 11.51
CA ASN A 87 -1.26 6.33 12.91
C ASN A 87 -0.60 7.70 13.09
N LEU A 88 -0.30 8.41 12.00
CA LEU A 88 0.25 9.76 12.03
C LEU A 88 -0.85 10.79 11.84
N SER A 89 -0.72 11.88 12.59
CA SER A 89 -1.53 13.07 12.41
C SER A 89 -1.17 13.78 11.11
N ILE A 90 -2.11 14.58 10.58
CA ILE A 90 -1.88 15.39 9.37
C ILE A 90 -0.63 16.29 9.51
N PRO A 91 -0.37 16.97 10.64
CA PRO A 91 0.87 17.73 10.84
C PRO A 91 2.14 16.88 10.74
N GLU A 92 2.14 15.67 11.28
CA GLU A 92 3.30 14.75 11.18
C GLU A 92 3.55 14.33 9.73
N CYS A 93 2.49 13.99 8.99
CA CYS A 93 2.60 13.69 7.56
C CYS A 93 3.14 14.88 6.76
N ARG A 94 2.69 16.11 7.06
CA ARG A 94 3.25 17.33 6.42
C ARG A 94 4.72 17.52 6.76
N ALA A 95 5.11 17.34 8.02
CA ALA A 95 6.51 17.47 8.44
C ALA A 95 7.42 16.44 7.73
N ILE A 96 6.93 15.22 7.50
CA ILE A 96 7.64 14.21 6.70
C ILE A 96 7.85 14.70 5.26
N LEU A 97 6.80 15.23 4.62
CA LEU A 97 6.86 15.76 3.25
C LEU A 97 7.82 16.95 3.15
N ASP A 98 7.72 17.90 4.08
CA ASP A 98 8.58 19.08 4.11
C ASP A 98 10.05 18.68 4.23
N ARG A 99 10.36 17.71 5.09
CA ARG A 99 11.71 17.16 5.22
C ARG A 99 12.21 16.52 3.92
N TYR A 100 11.36 15.77 3.21
CA TYR A 100 11.73 15.20 1.91
C TYR A 100 12.02 16.30 0.87
N HIS A 101 11.22 17.37 0.84
CA HIS A 101 11.46 18.50 -0.05
C HIS A 101 12.76 19.24 0.26
N GLU A 102 13.09 19.43 1.55
CA GLU A 102 14.36 20.02 1.95
C GLU A 102 15.56 19.15 1.54
N GLU A 103 15.45 17.84 1.71
CA GLU A 103 16.49 16.88 1.33
C GLU A 103 16.69 16.85 -0.20
N GLU A 104 15.59 16.81 -0.95
CA GLU A 104 15.60 16.90 -2.41
C GLU A 104 16.28 18.20 -2.87
N TYR A 105 15.92 19.34 -2.29
CA TYR A 105 16.52 20.63 -2.65
C TYR A 105 18.02 20.66 -2.38
N ARG A 106 18.45 20.09 -1.24
CA ARG A 106 19.87 19.99 -0.86
C ARG A 106 20.65 19.12 -1.85
N GLU A 107 20.12 17.96 -2.22
CA GLU A 107 20.78 17.06 -3.17
C GLU A 107 20.80 17.65 -4.59
N LEU A 108 19.73 18.31 -5.03
CA LEU A 108 19.73 19.07 -6.29
C LEU A 108 20.83 20.14 -6.30
N HIS A 109 20.96 20.90 -5.21
CA HIS A 109 22.00 21.93 -5.11
C HIS A 109 23.40 21.30 -5.16
N ARG A 110 23.63 20.22 -4.41
CA ARG A 110 24.89 19.48 -4.38
C ARG A 110 25.28 18.94 -5.76
N ILE A 111 24.32 18.34 -6.48
CA ILE A 111 24.55 17.79 -7.82
C ILE A 111 24.88 18.92 -8.80
N ARG A 112 24.13 20.03 -8.78
CA ARG A 112 24.38 21.20 -9.64
C ARG A 112 25.75 21.80 -9.37
N PHE A 113 26.13 21.97 -8.11
CA PHE A 113 27.44 22.48 -7.72
C PHE A 113 28.56 21.57 -8.23
N LYS A 114 28.48 20.27 -7.94
CA LYS A 114 29.46 19.28 -8.39
C LYS A 114 29.60 19.26 -9.91
N TYR A 115 28.49 19.33 -10.65
CA TYR A 115 28.50 19.41 -12.10
C TYR A 115 29.21 20.68 -12.60
N ALA A 116 28.88 21.85 -12.05
CA ALA A 116 29.50 23.11 -12.44
C ALA A 116 31.01 23.11 -12.18
N GLU A 117 31.43 22.57 -11.04
CA GLU A 117 32.82 22.45 -10.60
C GLU A 117 33.63 21.54 -11.54
N LEU A 118 33.09 20.34 -11.84
CA LEU A 118 33.69 19.41 -12.80
C LEU A 118 33.78 19.99 -14.21
N ARG A 119 32.70 20.63 -14.69
CA ARG A 119 32.67 21.29 -16.01
C ARG A 119 33.74 22.37 -16.10
N LYS A 120 33.91 23.18 -15.06
CA LYS A 120 34.96 24.20 -14.99
C LYS A 120 36.35 23.58 -15.08
N ARG A 121 36.64 22.53 -14.30
CA ARG A 121 37.92 21.81 -14.33
C ARG A 121 38.24 21.25 -15.71
N ILE A 122 37.26 20.60 -16.35
CA ILE A 122 37.43 20.03 -17.69
C ILE A 122 37.77 21.13 -18.70
N ASN A 123 37.01 22.24 -18.70
CA ASN A 123 37.27 23.36 -19.61
C ASN A 123 38.66 23.97 -19.39
N GLN A 124 39.06 24.20 -18.15
CA GLN A 124 40.40 24.70 -17.81
C GLN A 124 41.49 23.75 -18.28
N ARG A 125 41.29 22.44 -18.11
CA ARG A 125 42.23 21.42 -18.59
C ARG A 125 42.33 21.45 -20.12
N MET A 126 41.21 21.52 -20.84
CA MET A 126 41.21 21.61 -22.29
C MET A 126 41.96 22.85 -22.79
N GLU A 127 41.74 24.03 -22.20
CA GLU A 127 42.47 25.24 -22.57
C GLU A 127 43.98 25.12 -22.29
N SER A 128 44.38 24.55 -21.15
CA SER A 128 45.80 24.34 -20.84
C SER A 128 46.51 23.40 -21.84
N LEU A 129 45.77 22.49 -22.47
CA LEU A 129 46.29 21.56 -23.47
C LEU A 129 46.39 22.20 -24.86
N LYS A 130 45.47 23.13 -25.21
CA LYS A 130 45.50 23.87 -26.48
C LYS A 130 46.72 24.77 -26.63
N VAL A 131 47.22 25.36 -25.55
CA VAL A 131 48.39 26.27 -25.56
C VAL A 131 49.72 25.52 -25.78
N ARG A 132 49.72 24.18 -25.73
CA ARG A 132 50.92 23.35 -25.87
C ARG A 132 51.09 22.71 -27.27
N LEU A 133 50.24 23.07 -28.23
CA LEU A 133 50.31 22.70 -29.64
C LEU A 133 50.49 23.96 -30.48
#